data_AF-A0A958LNB3-F1
#
_entry.id   AF-A0A958LNB3-F1
#
_cell.length_a   1.000
_cell.length_b   1.000
_cell.length_c   1.000
_cell.angle_alpha   90.00
_cell.angle_beta   90.00
_cell.angle_gamma   90.00
#
_symmetry.space_group_name_H-M   'P 1'
#
loop_
_entity.id
_entity.type
_entity.pdbx_description
1 polymer ?
#
loop_
_entity_poly.entity_id
_entity_poly.type
_entity_poly.pdbx_seq_one_letter_code
_entity_poly.pdbx_strand_id
1 'polypeptide(L)'
;MGFDSRQWLLTRQRLLQQLKAQVAMRLGPQPRDVFGYAREYKREFDGRWQLCGNDEELSARLTETQIVLGGDFHAFSQAQRSHLRLLRDLPKSRSVILGVECIESCDQDVVDSFLEGELTEEEFLDQVNWAEHWGFPWENYKPLFDLVRERGYKVLALNRYFARRTGSTLQQRDRHAAQVIAKAFREDPNGLIYVLFGDLHLADNHLPLALTKAFKGRVPPMVRLFLNSERLYFRLARKGDVGPQRLLRASRSRYCLLTSPPWVKWQSYLLYLEQTYDRELDEDEAIDYTDHLAALIKLAAEDIGVKIKAQDFAVYGPEDGDFPSRVAGRFERSQERLLIHLVDHDRSFFLPDGGLCYLSRPTINHAAGLAGQYLQARLSGRVRPPWGMPEDFLAAIWVEAISFLVSKLINPNRKSESLRQLRRELEAGDPKGRGRETLLVVLDQRMSEMIQIHSKKLRPRRFRPRRKVSYFEAARILGNMMGERLFQAFKKGRLSRVVMVEFFSQDVFAEDFEEFYFKAVNRLESHDPEGPRRGVGGWP
;
A
#
# COMPACT_ATOMS: atom_id res chain seq x y z
N MET A 1 1.36 16.37 -26.17
CA MET A 1 0.96 17.09 -24.93
C MET A 1 1.44 16.28 -23.73
N GLY A 2 2.06 16.94 -22.74
CA GLY A 2 2.59 16.31 -21.53
C GLY A 2 1.50 15.93 -20.51
N PHE A 3 1.91 15.57 -19.29
CA PHE A 3 0.98 15.28 -18.19
C PHE A 3 0.17 16.54 -17.79
N ASP A 4 -1.13 16.56 -18.08
CA ASP A 4 -2.04 17.61 -17.61
C ASP A 4 -2.40 17.36 -16.14
N SER A 5 -1.71 18.06 -15.25
CA SER A 5 -1.92 17.95 -13.81
C SER A 5 -3.32 18.39 -13.38
N ARG A 6 -3.95 19.34 -14.08
CA ARG A 6 -5.30 19.83 -13.74
C ARG A 6 -6.36 18.81 -14.11
N GLN A 7 -6.30 18.28 -15.34
CA GLN A 7 -7.20 17.22 -15.77
C GLN A 7 -7.06 15.98 -14.87
N TRP A 8 -5.82 15.57 -14.58
CA TRP A 8 -5.53 14.45 -13.68
C TRP A 8 -6.18 14.65 -12.30
N LEU A 9 -6.04 15.83 -11.69
CA LEU A 9 -6.67 16.14 -10.40
C LEU A 9 -8.20 16.07 -10.46
N LEU A 10 -8.82 16.58 -11.52
CA LEU A 10 -10.27 16.53 -11.69
C LEU A 10 -10.77 15.08 -11.84
N THR A 11 -10.06 14.24 -12.59
CA THR A 11 -10.40 12.82 -12.71
C THR A 11 -10.26 12.10 -11.36
N ARG A 12 -9.22 12.39 -10.57
CA ARG A 12 -9.06 11.81 -9.23
C ARG A 12 -10.08 12.29 -8.20
N GLN A 13 -10.54 13.54 -8.31
CA GLN A 13 -11.64 14.04 -7.49
C GLN A 13 -12.97 13.35 -7.81
N ARG A 14 -13.27 13.15 -9.10
CA ARG A 14 -14.46 12.40 -9.54
C ARG A 14 -14.43 10.95 -9.08
N LEU A 15 -13.29 10.27 -9.23
CA LEU A 15 -13.08 8.92 -8.71
C LEU A 15 -13.37 8.85 -7.20
N LEU A 16 -12.80 9.77 -6.41
CA LEU A 16 -13.01 9.81 -4.97
C LEU A 16 -14.50 9.99 -4.62
N GLN A 17 -15.22 10.85 -5.34
CA GLN A 17 -16.66 11.05 -5.13
C GLN A 17 -17.46 9.78 -5.46
N GLN A 18 -17.14 9.09 -6.55
CA GLN A 18 -17.79 7.84 -6.93
C GLN A 18 -17.57 6.74 -5.89
N LEU A 19 -16.33 6.55 -5.42
CA LEU A 19 -16.02 5.56 -4.38
C LEU A 19 -16.78 5.85 -3.09
N LYS A 20 -16.82 7.12 -2.66
CA LYS A 20 -17.57 7.51 -1.45
C LYS A 20 -19.07 7.31 -1.61
N ALA A 21 -19.62 7.51 -2.80
CA ALA A 21 -21.02 7.21 -3.09
C ALA A 21 -21.31 5.71 -3.01
N GLN A 22 -20.45 4.86 -3.58
CA GLN A 22 -20.58 3.40 -3.51
C GLN A 22 -20.48 2.85 -2.09
N VAL A 23 -19.55 3.38 -1.30
CA VAL A 23 -19.45 3.06 0.13
C VAL A 23 -20.69 3.53 0.89
N ALA A 24 -21.19 4.73 0.61
CA ALA A 24 -22.41 5.23 1.26
C ALA A 24 -23.66 4.40 0.92
N MET A 25 -23.80 3.93 -0.33
CA MET A 25 -24.90 3.03 -0.72
C MET A 25 -24.88 1.73 0.06
N ARG A 26 -23.68 1.16 0.30
CA ARG A 26 -23.50 -0.08 1.07
C ARG A 26 -23.64 0.12 2.58
N LEU A 27 -23.20 1.25 3.14
CA LEU A 27 -23.34 1.47 4.59
C LEU A 27 -24.75 1.93 5.01
N GLY A 28 -25.57 2.37 4.07
CA GLY A 28 -26.86 2.97 4.37
C GLY A 28 -26.76 4.35 5.03
N PRO A 29 -27.84 4.86 5.63
CA PRO A 29 -27.87 6.20 6.21
C PRO A 29 -26.94 6.30 7.41
N GLN A 30 -26.07 7.32 7.41
CA GLN A 30 -25.15 7.55 8.53
C GLN A 30 -25.90 7.99 9.79
N PRO A 31 -25.58 7.41 10.96
CA PRO A 31 -26.08 7.88 12.24
C PRO A 31 -25.77 9.37 12.50
N ARG A 32 -26.63 10.06 13.24
CA ARG A 32 -26.50 11.51 13.51
C ARG A 32 -25.21 11.87 14.25
N ASP A 33 -24.76 11.02 15.16
CA ASP A 33 -23.52 11.23 15.92
C ASP A 33 -22.28 11.09 15.04
N VAL A 34 -22.24 10.08 14.15
CA VAL A 34 -21.18 9.92 13.14
C VAL A 34 -21.09 11.15 12.24
N PHE A 35 -22.23 11.70 11.79
CA PHE A 35 -22.24 12.93 11.00
C PHE A 35 -21.66 14.13 11.76
N GLY A 36 -22.04 14.29 13.03
CA GLY A 36 -21.50 15.32 13.92
C GLY A 36 -19.98 15.21 14.05
N TYR A 37 -19.50 14.01 14.35
CA TYR A 37 -18.07 13.70 14.48
C TYR A 37 -17.31 13.98 13.18
N ALA A 38 -17.84 13.52 12.04
CA ALA A 38 -17.23 13.75 10.73
C ALA A 38 -17.13 15.23 10.37
N ARG A 39 -18.14 16.04 10.75
CA ARG A 39 -18.12 17.49 10.53
C ARG A 39 -17.03 18.18 11.35
N GLU A 40 -16.88 17.81 12.61
CA GLU A 40 -15.85 18.38 13.50
C GLU A 40 -14.45 17.96 13.07
N TYR A 41 -14.25 16.68 12.75
CA TYR A 41 -12.99 16.19 12.19
C TYR A 41 -12.58 16.94 10.93
N LYS A 42 -13.52 17.24 10.01
CA LYS A 42 -13.20 18.02 8.79
C LYS A 42 -12.68 19.43 9.11
N ARG A 43 -13.19 20.07 10.18
CA ARG A 43 -12.79 21.43 10.58
C ARG A 43 -11.34 21.51 11.07
N GLU A 44 -10.77 20.40 11.54
CA GLU A 44 -9.36 20.32 11.93
C GLU A 44 -8.41 20.79 10.81
N PHE A 45 -8.83 20.63 9.55
CA PHE A 45 -8.03 20.94 8.36
C PHE A 45 -8.33 22.31 7.73
N ASP A 46 -9.18 23.12 8.35
CA ASP A 46 -9.52 24.46 7.86
C ASP A 46 -8.37 25.46 8.04
N GLY A 47 -7.60 25.30 9.13
CA GLY A 47 -6.50 26.19 9.48
C GLY A 47 -5.24 26.06 8.62
N ARG A 48 -4.18 26.75 9.09
CA ARG A 48 -2.86 26.75 8.46
C ARG A 48 -2.13 25.44 8.75
N TRP A 49 -1.78 24.73 7.69
CA TRP A 49 -0.94 23.53 7.72
C TRP A 49 0.28 23.77 6.84
N GLN A 50 1.46 23.43 7.34
CA GLN A 50 2.73 23.63 6.66
C GLN A 50 3.45 22.29 6.49
N LEU A 51 4.18 22.13 5.40
CA LEU A 51 5.07 20.98 5.23
C LEU A 51 6.18 21.06 6.27
N CYS A 52 6.49 19.92 6.91
CA CYS A 52 7.68 19.79 7.73
C CYS A 52 8.93 19.77 6.85
N GLY A 53 10.05 20.28 7.37
CA GLY A 53 11.32 20.33 6.64
C GLY A 53 12.01 18.97 6.54
N ASN A 54 11.76 18.08 7.51
CA ASN A 54 12.24 16.71 7.55
C ASN A 54 11.26 15.82 8.35
N ASP A 55 11.43 14.50 8.21
CA ASP A 55 10.64 13.51 8.95
C ASP A 55 11.12 13.38 10.41
N GLU A 56 12.36 13.78 10.71
CA GLU A 56 12.94 13.74 12.06
C GLU A 56 12.16 14.62 13.07
N GLU A 57 11.49 15.68 12.60
CA GLU A 57 10.70 16.57 13.46
C GLU A 57 9.65 15.79 14.26
N LEU A 58 8.92 14.88 13.60
CA LEU A 58 7.91 14.08 14.29
C LEU A 58 8.56 13.09 15.26
N SER A 59 9.60 12.37 14.83
CA SER A 59 10.28 11.38 15.69
C SER A 59 10.87 12.01 16.95
N ALA A 60 11.50 13.19 16.83
CA ALA A 60 11.98 13.95 17.99
C ALA A 60 10.82 14.32 18.91
N ARG A 61 9.70 14.79 18.34
CA ARG A 61 8.52 15.16 19.12
C ARG A 61 7.89 13.97 19.84
N LEU A 62 7.83 12.80 19.21
CA LEU A 62 7.29 11.57 19.82
C LEU A 62 8.15 11.10 21.00
N THR A 63 9.45 11.40 21.00
CA THR A 63 10.37 11.04 22.10
C THR A 63 10.10 11.86 23.37
N GLU A 64 9.66 13.11 23.24
CA GLU A 64 9.37 14.02 24.37
C GLU A 64 7.93 13.94 24.88
N THR A 65 7.05 13.26 24.15
CA THR A 65 5.61 13.25 24.38
C THR A 65 5.19 12.05 25.23
N GLN A 66 4.17 12.22 26.07
CA GLN A 66 3.60 11.19 26.93
C GLN A 66 2.36 10.54 26.32
N ILE A 67 1.57 11.30 25.53
CA ILE A 67 0.37 10.77 24.87
C ILE A 67 0.41 11.07 23.38
N VAL A 68 0.23 10.04 22.55
CA VAL A 68 0.04 10.19 21.10
C VAL A 68 -1.34 9.65 20.76
N LEU A 69 -2.14 10.44 20.04
CA LEU A 69 -3.39 9.98 19.43
C LEU A 69 -3.19 9.85 17.93
N GLY A 70 -3.07 8.61 17.46
CA GLY A 70 -2.91 8.25 16.05
C GLY A 70 -4.25 7.88 15.42
N GLY A 71 -4.56 8.51 14.29
CA GLY A 71 -5.79 8.26 13.54
C GLY A 71 -5.71 6.96 12.76
N ASP A 72 -6.72 6.11 12.93
CA ASP A 72 -6.84 4.85 12.21
C ASP A 72 -7.98 4.90 11.21
N PHE A 73 -7.75 4.30 10.04
CA PHE A 73 -8.78 4.03 9.05
C PHE A 73 -8.79 2.53 8.83
N HIS A 74 -9.68 1.85 9.55
CA HIS A 74 -9.54 0.42 9.88
C HIS A 74 -9.40 -0.49 8.66
N ALA A 75 -10.18 -0.24 7.61
CA ALA A 75 -10.13 -1.00 6.36
C ALA A 75 -8.87 -0.76 5.50
N PHE A 76 -7.92 0.07 5.95
CA PHE A 76 -6.76 0.48 5.17
C PHE A 76 -5.44 0.18 5.89
N SER A 77 -4.89 -1.01 5.64
CA SER A 77 -3.65 -1.56 6.22
C SER A 77 -2.45 -0.59 6.31
N GLN A 78 -2.37 0.37 5.38
CA GLN A 78 -1.27 1.33 5.32
C GLN A 78 -1.37 2.40 6.41
N ALA A 79 -2.55 2.60 7.02
CA ALA A 79 -2.73 3.42 8.21
C ALA A 79 -1.97 2.80 9.40
N GLN A 80 -2.24 1.54 9.72
CA GLN A 80 -1.58 0.80 10.79
C GLN A 80 -0.07 0.65 10.53
N ARG A 81 0.32 0.35 9.28
CA ARG A 81 1.75 0.31 8.90
C ARG A 81 2.47 1.65 9.07
N SER A 82 1.78 2.78 8.97
CA SER A 82 2.39 4.09 9.25
C SER A 82 2.75 4.22 10.73
N HIS A 83 1.88 3.76 11.63
CA HIS A 83 2.16 3.74 13.08
C HIS A 83 3.26 2.74 13.44
N LEU A 84 3.25 1.54 12.84
CA LEU A 84 4.30 0.54 13.01
C LEU A 84 5.71 1.09 12.71
N ARG A 85 5.86 1.89 11.63
CA ARG A 85 7.14 2.53 11.29
C ARG A 85 7.57 3.51 12.37
N LEU A 86 6.67 4.39 12.81
CA LEU A 86 6.96 5.36 13.86
C LEU A 86 7.36 4.69 15.18
N LEU A 87 6.66 3.62 15.57
CA LEU A 87 6.97 2.85 16.78
C LEU A 87 8.32 2.13 16.67
N ARG A 88 8.67 1.59 15.49
CA ARG A 88 9.99 0.96 15.26
C ARG A 88 11.15 1.95 15.38
N ASP A 89 10.93 3.17 14.94
CA ASP A 89 11.92 4.26 14.95
C ASP A 89 12.12 4.88 16.34
N LEU A 90 11.25 4.55 17.33
CA LEU A 90 11.45 4.99 18.70
C LEU A 90 12.69 4.33 19.33
N PRO A 91 13.41 5.05 20.22
CA PRO A 91 14.52 4.47 20.98
C PRO A 91 14.10 3.20 21.73
N LYS A 92 14.93 2.15 21.70
CA LYS A 92 14.64 0.88 22.41
C LYS A 92 14.41 1.08 23.91
N SER A 93 15.02 2.12 24.50
CA SER A 93 14.85 2.48 25.92
C SER A 93 13.52 3.15 26.25
N ARG A 94 12.72 3.54 25.25
CA ARG A 94 11.42 4.17 25.47
C ARG A 94 10.39 3.09 25.81
N SER A 95 9.86 3.12 27.04
CA SER A 95 8.66 2.36 27.42
C SER A 95 7.45 2.85 26.62
N VAL A 96 6.69 1.92 26.05
CA VAL A 96 5.48 2.21 25.28
C VAL A 96 4.33 1.32 25.74
N ILE A 97 3.16 1.96 25.91
CA ILE A 97 1.86 1.31 26.03
C ILE A 97 1.08 1.61 24.75
N LEU A 98 0.80 0.60 23.95
CA LEU A 98 0.00 0.70 22.73
C LEU A 98 -1.49 0.62 23.09
N GLY A 99 -2.19 1.75 23.11
CA GLY A 99 -3.64 1.80 23.28
C GLY A 99 -4.36 1.48 21.98
N VAL A 100 -5.30 0.53 21.97
CA VAL A 100 -6.01 0.10 20.75
C VAL A 100 -7.53 0.19 20.88
N GLU A 101 -8.18 0.75 19.85
CA GLU A 101 -9.65 0.75 19.72
C GLU A 101 -10.21 -0.62 19.30
N CYS A 102 -9.39 -1.50 18.72
CA CYS A 102 -9.90 -2.76 18.16
C CYS A 102 -10.29 -3.81 19.22
N ILE A 103 -10.04 -3.54 20.51
CA ILE A 103 -10.28 -4.48 21.61
C ILE A 103 -11.01 -3.76 22.75
N GLU A 104 -11.97 -4.44 23.37
CA GLU A 104 -12.69 -3.93 24.53
C GLU A 104 -11.84 -3.94 25.79
N SER A 105 -12.00 -2.92 26.63
CA SER A 105 -11.25 -2.85 27.89
C SER A 105 -11.57 -3.98 28.87
N CYS A 106 -12.68 -4.70 28.70
CA CYS A 106 -13.01 -5.87 29.52
C CYS A 106 -12.14 -7.09 29.18
N ASP A 107 -11.53 -7.13 28.00
CA ASP A 107 -10.73 -8.25 27.51
C ASP A 107 -9.23 -8.02 27.75
N GLN A 108 -8.87 -7.10 28.66
CA GLN A 108 -7.47 -6.77 28.93
C GLN A 108 -6.67 -7.99 29.42
N ASP A 109 -7.29 -8.86 30.23
CA ASP A 109 -6.63 -10.09 30.71
C ASP A 109 -6.32 -11.05 29.55
N VAL A 110 -7.20 -11.14 28.55
CA VAL A 110 -7.00 -11.95 27.34
C VAL A 110 -5.84 -11.40 26.50
N VAL A 111 -5.75 -10.08 26.38
CA VAL A 111 -4.64 -9.39 25.71
C VAL A 111 -3.31 -9.70 26.40
N ASP A 112 -3.29 -9.63 27.73
CA ASP A 112 -2.08 -9.86 28.50
C ASP A 112 -1.61 -11.33 28.36
N SER A 113 -2.50 -12.32 28.49
CA SER A 113 -2.18 -13.74 28.24
C SER A 113 -1.69 -14.02 26.81
N PHE A 114 -2.25 -13.36 25.80
CA PHE A 114 -1.75 -13.48 24.42
C PHE A 114 -0.34 -12.92 24.25
N LEU A 115 -0.03 -11.77 24.88
CA LEU A 115 1.31 -11.17 24.83
C LEU A 115 2.35 -12.01 25.56
N GLU A 116 1.97 -12.68 26.65
CA GLU A 116 2.80 -13.63 27.40
C GLU A 116 3.02 -14.96 26.67
N GLY A 117 2.21 -15.23 25.63
CA GLY A 117 2.30 -16.44 24.81
C GLY A 117 1.54 -17.63 25.38
N GLU A 118 0.62 -17.38 26.31
CA GLU A 118 -0.28 -18.38 26.89
C GLU A 118 -1.43 -18.73 25.94
N LEU A 119 -1.80 -17.81 25.04
CA LEU A 119 -2.81 -18.02 24.00
C LEU A 119 -2.17 -18.08 22.62
N THR A 120 -2.68 -18.98 21.78
CA THR A 120 -2.44 -18.95 20.33
C THR A 120 -3.16 -17.76 19.69
N GLU A 121 -2.78 -17.43 18.45
CA GLU A 121 -3.45 -16.36 17.70
C GLU A 121 -4.94 -16.67 17.48
N GLU A 122 -5.28 -17.92 17.19
CA GLU A 122 -6.67 -18.35 16.98
C GLU A 122 -7.50 -18.19 18.26
N GLU A 123 -7.01 -18.70 19.40
CA GLU A 123 -7.68 -18.57 20.70
C GLU A 123 -7.83 -17.10 21.13
N PHE A 124 -6.81 -16.28 20.87
CA PHE A 124 -6.88 -14.85 21.17
C PHE A 124 -8.00 -14.17 20.37
N LEU A 125 -8.07 -14.40 19.06
CA LEU A 125 -9.06 -13.78 18.19
C LEU A 125 -10.49 -14.23 18.51
N ASP A 126 -10.67 -15.50 18.90
CA ASP A 126 -11.95 -16.05 19.36
C ASP A 126 -12.37 -15.40 20.69
N GLN A 127 -11.49 -15.37 21.69
CA GLN A 127 -11.82 -14.85 23.02
C GLN A 127 -12.13 -13.35 23.06
N VAL A 128 -11.46 -12.53 22.24
CA VAL A 128 -11.81 -11.09 22.10
C VAL A 128 -12.96 -10.86 21.12
N ASN A 129 -13.54 -11.94 20.59
CA ASN A 129 -14.65 -11.96 19.65
C ASN A 129 -14.37 -11.05 18.42
N TRP A 130 -13.17 -11.16 17.86
CA TRP A 130 -12.61 -10.23 16.88
C TRP A 130 -13.51 -10.03 15.65
N ALA A 131 -14.08 -11.12 15.13
CA ALA A 131 -14.93 -11.11 13.94
C ALA A 131 -16.22 -10.28 14.16
N GLU A 132 -16.86 -10.41 15.32
CA GLU A 132 -18.11 -9.72 15.64
C GLU A 132 -17.89 -8.29 16.16
N HIS A 133 -16.92 -8.11 17.07
CA HIS A 133 -16.71 -6.84 17.75
C HIS A 133 -15.91 -5.83 16.92
N TRP A 134 -15.02 -6.30 16.04
CA TRP A 134 -14.19 -5.45 15.19
C TRP A 134 -14.42 -5.65 13.69
N GLY A 135 -14.38 -6.90 13.22
CA GLY A 135 -14.71 -7.29 11.84
C GLY A 135 -13.66 -6.97 10.76
N PHE A 136 -12.65 -6.16 11.06
CA PHE A 136 -11.58 -5.86 10.09
C PHE A 136 -10.49 -6.95 10.07
N PRO A 137 -9.75 -7.14 8.96
CA PRO A 137 -8.70 -8.16 8.86
C PRO A 137 -7.63 -8.02 9.96
N TRP A 138 -7.36 -9.11 10.69
CA TRP A 138 -6.35 -9.17 11.77
C TRP A 138 -4.96 -8.81 11.27
N GLU A 139 -4.63 -9.15 10.03
CA GLU A 139 -3.36 -8.92 9.35
C GLU A 139 -2.99 -7.44 9.25
N ASN A 140 -3.98 -6.54 9.38
CA ASN A 140 -3.73 -5.10 9.47
C ASN A 140 -3.11 -4.72 10.82
N TYR A 141 -3.46 -5.42 11.90
CA TYR A 141 -3.07 -5.14 13.28
C TYR A 141 -1.94 -6.06 13.77
N LYS A 142 -1.90 -7.32 13.35
CA LYS A 142 -0.89 -8.32 13.75
C LYS A 142 0.55 -7.78 13.80
N PRO A 143 1.05 -7.03 12.78
CA PRO A 143 2.42 -6.52 12.83
C PRO A 143 2.71 -5.55 13.99
N LEU A 144 1.69 -4.86 14.52
CA LEU A 144 1.82 -4.01 15.70
C LEU A 144 1.94 -4.86 16.97
N PHE A 145 1.15 -5.92 17.10
CA PHE A 145 1.22 -6.87 18.22
C PHE A 145 2.55 -7.64 18.22
N ASP A 146 3.00 -8.08 17.03
CA ASP A 146 4.32 -8.69 16.86
C ASP A 146 5.43 -7.74 17.35
N LEU A 147 5.35 -6.44 17.01
CA LEU A 147 6.31 -5.43 17.49
C LEU A 147 6.22 -5.25 19.00
N VAL A 148 5.02 -5.22 19.57
CA VAL A 148 4.83 -5.10 21.02
C VAL A 148 5.54 -6.23 21.75
N ARG A 149 5.34 -7.49 21.31
CA ARG A 149 6.03 -8.66 21.86
C ARG A 149 7.55 -8.57 21.67
N GLU A 150 8.02 -8.20 20.48
CA GLU A 150 9.45 -8.04 20.16
C GLU A 150 10.13 -7.02 21.09
N ARG A 151 9.44 -5.91 21.41
CA ARG A 151 9.99 -4.80 22.19
C ARG A 151 9.69 -4.88 23.70
N GLY A 152 8.90 -5.86 24.15
CA GLY A 152 8.41 -5.91 25.53
C GLY A 152 7.52 -4.71 25.88
N TYR A 153 6.79 -4.18 24.91
CA TYR A 153 5.79 -3.14 25.14
C TYR A 153 4.50 -3.74 25.73
N LYS A 154 3.60 -2.88 26.20
CA LYS A 154 2.27 -3.29 26.68
C LYS A 154 1.20 -2.91 25.66
N VAL A 155 0.07 -3.62 25.68
CA VAL A 155 -1.15 -3.20 24.99
C VAL A 155 -2.18 -2.77 26.01
N LEU A 156 -2.95 -1.73 25.69
CA LEU A 156 -4.06 -1.24 26.49
C LEU A 156 -5.32 -1.28 25.65
N ALA A 157 -6.29 -2.11 26.03
CA ALA A 157 -7.58 -2.19 25.36
C ALA A 157 -8.46 -1.00 25.77
N LEU A 158 -8.98 -0.26 24.78
CA LEU A 158 -9.62 1.04 25.02
C LEU A 158 -11.10 1.09 24.70
N ASN A 159 -11.61 0.10 23.96
CA ASN A 159 -12.95 0.17 23.43
C ASN A 159 -14.00 -0.25 24.48
N ARG A 160 -15.25 0.04 24.15
CA ARG A 160 -16.42 -0.45 24.86
C ARG A 160 -17.51 -0.71 23.84
N TYR A 161 -18.01 -1.94 23.81
CA TYR A 161 -19.11 -2.34 22.95
C TYR A 161 -20.45 -1.83 23.47
N PHE A 162 -21.34 -1.54 22.53
CA PHE A 162 -22.70 -1.12 22.79
C PHE A 162 -23.63 -1.87 21.85
N ALA A 163 -24.40 -2.82 22.40
CA ALA A 163 -25.36 -3.63 21.63
C ALA A 163 -26.38 -2.79 20.86
N ARG A 164 -26.70 -1.58 21.32
CA ARG A 164 -27.52 -0.60 20.59
C ARG A 164 -26.78 0.72 20.46
N ARG A 165 -26.51 1.12 19.22
CA ARG A 165 -25.93 2.43 18.92
C ARG A 165 -26.98 3.52 19.07
N THR A 166 -26.65 4.56 19.81
CA THR A 166 -27.47 5.77 20.02
C THR A 166 -26.71 6.99 19.51
N GLY A 167 -27.38 8.14 19.42
CA GLY A 167 -26.73 9.41 19.03
C GLY A 167 -25.67 9.95 20.01
N SER A 168 -25.26 9.17 21.01
CA SER A 168 -24.18 9.53 21.94
C SER A 168 -23.11 8.43 22.08
N THR A 169 -23.20 7.34 21.32
CA THR A 169 -22.32 6.18 21.49
C THR A 169 -20.85 6.55 21.28
N LEU A 170 -20.51 7.34 20.25
CA LEU A 170 -19.12 7.78 20.05
C LEU A 170 -18.58 8.60 21.22
N GLN A 171 -19.40 9.48 21.80
CA GLN A 171 -19.01 10.28 22.95
C GLN A 171 -18.82 9.44 24.22
N GLN A 172 -19.63 8.40 24.40
CA GLN A 172 -19.48 7.46 25.50
C GLN A 172 -18.19 6.64 25.36
N ARG A 173 -17.84 6.20 24.14
CA ARG A 173 -16.56 5.55 23.83
C ARG A 173 -15.37 6.47 24.13
N ASP A 174 -15.42 7.74 23.71
CA ASP A 174 -14.36 8.72 24.01
C ASP A 174 -14.14 8.90 25.52
N ARG A 175 -15.22 9.01 26.29
CA ARG A 175 -15.14 9.18 27.75
C ARG A 175 -14.55 7.94 28.43
N HIS A 176 -14.97 6.76 27.98
CA HIS A 176 -14.47 5.48 28.49
C HIS A 176 -12.97 5.33 28.21
N ALA A 177 -12.56 5.45 26.94
CA ALA A 177 -11.15 5.38 26.54
C ALA A 177 -10.30 6.41 27.30
N ALA A 178 -10.79 7.65 27.47
CA ALA A 178 -10.09 8.68 28.23
C ALA A 178 -9.86 8.30 29.70
N GLN A 179 -10.82 7.64 30.34
CA GLN A 179 -10.67 7.18 31.73
C GLN A 179 -9.63 6.06 31.84
N VAL A 180 -9.66 5.10 30.90
CA VAL A 180 -8.69 3.99 30.84
C VAL A 180 -7.27 4.53 30.61
N ILE A 181 -7.09 5.44 29.64
CA ILE A 181 -5.80 6.10 29.37
C ILE A 181 -5.30 6.89 30.59
N ALA A 182 -6.17 7.67 31.24
CA ALA A 182 -5.79 8.45 32.41
C ALA A 182 -5.48 7.58 33.64
N LYS A 183 -6.04 6.36 33.73
CA LYS A 183 -5.63 5.37 34.74
C LYS A 183 -4.24 4.83 34.41
N ALA A 184 -4.01 4.33 33.21
CA ALA A 184 -2.71 3.80 32.79
C ALA A 184 -1.58 4.84 32.93
N PHE A 185 -1.83 6.10 32.59
CA PHE A 185 -0.85 7.18 32.74
C PHE A 185 -0.46 7.42 34.21
N ARG A 186 -1.38 7.22 35.17
CA ARG A 186 -1.05 7.37 36.59
C ARG A 186 -0.17 6.23 37.11
N GLU A 187 -0.25 5.05 36.49
CA GLU A 187 0.56 3.88 36.82
C GLU A 187 1.96 3.95 36.21
N ASP A 188 2.10 4.47 34.99
CA ASP A 188 3.39 4.78 34.36
C ASP A 188 3.40 6.21 33.74
N PRO A 189 3.71 7.25 34.54
CA PRO A 189 3.74 8.63 34.05
C PRO A 189 4.89 8.95 33.09
N ASN A 190 5.93 8.10 33.09
CA ASN A 190 7.13 8.31 32.29
C ASN A 190 7.00 7.64 30.93
N GLY A 191 6.25 6.54 30.81
CA GLY A 191 5.98 5.84 29.57
C GLY A 191 5.27 6.68 28.51
N LEU A 192 5.38 6.24 27.25
CA LEU A 192 4.58 6.77 26.15
C LEU A 192 3.31 5.94 26.00
N ILE A 193 2.14 6.57 26.12
CA ILE A 193 0.88 5.95 25.71
C ILE A 193 0.61 6.33 24.25
N TYR A 194 0.79 5.37 23.35
CA TYR A 194 0.55 5.53 21.92
C TYR A 194 -0.81 4.94 21.57
N VAL A 195 -1.81 5.78 21.34
CA VAL A 195 -3.19 5.38 21.08
C VAL A 195 -3.44 5.29 19.58
N LEU A 196 -4.04 4.19 19.13
CA LEU A 196 -4.61 4.00 17.81
C LEU A 196 -6.13 4.01 17.92
N PHE A 197 -6.76 5.02 17.31
CA PHE A 197 -8.21 5.23 17.37
C PHE A 197 -8.71 5.81 16.06
N GLY A 198 -9.95 5.53 15.71
CA GLY A 198 -10.57 5.90 14.45
C GLY A 198 -10.45 7.38 14.18
N ASP A 199 -10.15 7.74 12.92
CA ASP A 199 -9.88 9.11 12.46
C ASP A 199 -10.80 10.14 13.13
N LEU A 200 -12.10 9.87 13.15
CA LEU A 200 -13.12 10.79 13.65
C LEU A 200 -12.92 11.21 15.11
N HIS A 201 -12.36 10.35 15.96
CA HIS A 201 -12.19 10.60 17.39
C HIS A 201 -11.08 11.62 17.72
N LEU A 202 -10.22 11.98 16.76
CA LEU A 202 -9.06 12.85 16.98
C LEU A 202 -9.39 14.36 16.99
N ALA A 203 -10.62 14.76 16.65
CA ALA A 203 -11.01 16.17 16.63
C ALA A 203 -10.98 16.79 18.04
N ASP A 204 -10.76 18.11 18.13
CA ASP A 204 -10.57 18.84 19.39
C ASP A 204 -11.62 18.52 20.46
N ASN A 205 -12.91 18.42 20.08
CA ASN A 205 -14.01 18.23 21.03
C ASN A 205 -14.37 16.76 21.32
N HIS A 206 -13.60 15.80 20.84
CA HIS A 206 -13.86 14.35 20.98
C HIS A 206 -12.95 13.73 22.06
N LEU A 207 -12.20 12.67 21.74
CA LEU A 207 -11.25 12.02 22.66
C LEU A 207 -10.25 12.99 23.31
N PRO A 208 -9.64 13.97 22.59
CA PRO A 208 -8.75 14.96 23.21
C PRO A 208 -9.40 15.77 24.34
N LEU A 209 -10.66 16.19 24.16
CA LEU A 209 -11.42 16.90 25.19
C LEU A 209 -11.79 15.97 26.34
N ALA A 210 -12.17 14.72 26.04
CA ALA A 210 -12.45 13.71 27.07
C ALA A 210 -11.21 13.44 27.95
N LEU A 211 -10.03 13.31 27.35
CA LEU A 211 -8.75 13.15 28.05
C LEU A 211 -8.44 14.37 28.93
N THR A 212 -8.58 15.58 28.38
CA THR A 212 -8.38 16.81 29.13
C THR A 212 -9.24 16.86 30.40
N LYS A 213 -10.50 16.41 30.30
CA LYS A 213 -11.41 16.29 31.45
C LYS A 213 -11.00 15.17 32.42
N ALA A 214 -10.52 14.03 31.91
CA ALA A 214 -10.11 12.89 32.72
C ALA A 214 -8.86 13.17 33.57
N PHE A 215 -7.91 13.97 33.08
CA PHE A 215 -6.68 14.31 33.83
C PHE A 215 -6.88 15.31 34.98
N LYS A 216 -8.05 15.96 35.09
CA LYS A 216 -8.44 16.85 36.21
C LYS A 216 -7.29 17.76 36.71
N GLY A 217 -6.61 18.46 35.81
CA GLY A 217 -5.43 19.28 36.16
C GLY A 217 -4.45 19.48 35.01
N ARG A 218 -3.16 19.31 35.27
CA ARG A 218 -2.10 19.46 34.25
C ARG A 218 -2.16 18.30 33.26
N VAL A 219 -2.66 18.59 32.05
CA VAL A 219 -2.69 17.64 30.95
C VAL A 219 -1.25 17.30 30.52
N PRO A 220 -0.87 16.01 30.42
CA PRO A 220 0.43 15.64 29.89
C PRO A 220 0.58 16.10 28.43
N PRO A 221 1.81 16.40 27.97
CA PRO A 221 2.07 16.68 26.56
C PRO A 221 1.44 15.62 25.65
N MET A 222 0.58 16.10 24.74
CA MET A 222 -0.19 15.26 23.83
C MET A 222 0.06 15.68 22.38
N VAL A 223 0.30 14.69 21.51
CA VAL A 223 0.41 14.86 20.07
C VAL A 223 -0.73 14.14 19.38
N ARG A 224 -1.35 14.80 18.41
CA ARG A 224 -2.34 14.21 17.50
C ARG A 224 -1.72 14.01 16.13
N LEU A 225 -1.80 12.79 15.63
CA LEU A 225 -1.29 12.37 14.33
C LEU A 225 -2.45 11.93 13.44
N PHE A 226 -2.91 12.84 12.60
CA PHE A 226 -3.93 12.58 11.58
C PHE A 226 -3.32 11.85 10.38
N LEU A 227 -4.07 10.98 9.72
CA LEU A 227 -3.59 10.31 8.50
C LEU A 227 -4.39 10.72 7.26
N ASN A 228 -3.68 10.86 6.13
CA ASN A 228 -4.27 10.88 4.79
C ASN A 228 -5.46 11.85 4.61
N SER A 229 -5.35 13.06 5.19
CA SER A 229 -6.39 14.10 5.06
C SER A 229 -6.62 14.46 3.58
N GLU A 230 -7.86 14.29 3.12
CA GLU A 230 -8.26 14.57 1.74
C GLU A 230 -8.01 16.04 1.38
N ARG A 231 -8.37 16.96 2.29
CA ARG A 231 -8.23 18.41 2.09
C ARG A 231 -6.77 18.81 1.94
N LEU A 232 -5.88 18.29 2.80
CA LEU A 232 -4.45 18.59 2.73
C LEU A 232 -3.81 17.96 1.50
N TYR A 233 -4.19 16.72 1.15
CA TYR A 233 -3.73 16.06 -0.06
C TYR A 233 -4.01 16.91 -1.30
N PHE A 234 -5.26 17.29 -1.55
CA PHE A 234 -5.60 18.09 -2.73
C PHE A 234 -5.05 19.53 -2.67
N ARG A 235 -4.77 20.07 -1.48
CA ARG A 235 -4.06 21.34 -1.34
C ARG A 235 -2.63 21.25 -1.86
N LEU A 236 -1.89 20.19 -1.52
CA LEU A 236 -0.55 19.94 -2.03
C LEU A 236 -0.56 19.54 -3.51
N ALA A 237 -1.52 18.71 -3.91
CA ALA A 237 -1.59 18.19 -5.27
C ALA A 237 -1.78 19.32 -6.31
N ARG A 238 -2.57 20.37 -5.98
CA ARG A 238 -2.71 21.58 -6.81
C ARG A 238 -1.39 22.35 -7.00
N LYS A 239 -0.44 22.21 -6.08
CA LYS A 239 0.89 22.84 -6.15
C LYS A 239 1.94 21.95 -6.84
N GLY A 240 1.57 20.73 -7.23
CA GLY A 240 2.52 19.73 -7.73
C GLY A 240 3.31 19.00 -6.63
N ASP A 241 3.08 19.33 -5.35
CA ASP A 241 3.85 18.82 -4.19
C ASP A 241 3.39 17.45 -3.68
N VAL A 242 2.76 16.67 -4.55
CA VAL A 242 2.43 15.27 -4.28
C VAL A 242 3.67 14.39 -4.45
N GLY A 243 4.09 13.78 -3.36
CA GLY A 243 5.22 12.87 -3.31
C GLY A 243 5.00 11.76 -2.28
N PRO A 244 5.87 10.73 -2.27
CA PRO A 244 5.77 9.67 -1.29
C PRO A 244 5.92 10.27 0.11
N GLN A 245 4.95 10.00 0.98
CA GLN A 245 4.96 10.37 2.40
C GLN A 245 5.20 11.88 2.65
N ARG A 246 4.13 12.66 2.86
CA ARG A 246 4.23 14.08 3.24
C ARG A 246 3.82 14.28 4.68
N LEU A 247 4.73 14.81 5.49
CA LEU A 247 4.43 15.25 6.86
C LEU A 247 4.05 16.74 6.85
N LEU A 248 2.90 17.05 7.42
CA LEU A 248 2.45 18.42 7.65
C LEU A 248 2.24 18.66 9.14
N ARG A 249 2.42 19.91 9.57
CA ARG A 249 2.09 20.36 10.93
C ARG A 249 1.22 21.60 10.93
N ALA A 250 0.31 21.66 11.89
CA ALA A 250 -0.42 22.88 12.24
C ALA A 250 0.15 23.53 13.51
N SER A 251 0.69 22.73 14.43
CA SER A 251 1.33 23.16 15.68
C SER A 251 2.33 22.10 16.16
N ARG A 252 2.99 22.31 17.32
CA ARG A 252 3.85 21.30 17.97
C ARG A 252 3.10 20.06 18.48
N SER A 253 1.77 20.08 18.48
CA SER A 253 0.91 18.99 18.97
C SER A 253 -0.01 18.43 17.88
N ARG A 254 0.08 18.91 16.63
CA ARG A 254 -0.84 18.55 15.55
C ARG A 254 -0.07 18.30 14.26
N TYR A 255 0.00 17.04 13.89
CA TYR A 255 0.69 16.55 12.70
C TYR A 255 -0.29 15.78 11.80
N CYS A 256 -0.08 15.83 10.49
CA CYS A 256 -0.81 15.02 9.53
C CYS A 256 0.17 14.35 8.59
N LEU A 257 0.13 13.02 8.53
CA LEU A 257 0.97 12.22 7.68
C LEU A 257 0.17 11.72 6.47
N LEU A 258 0.57 12.15 5.28
CA LEU A 258 -0.03 11.74 4.01
C LEU A 258 0.82 10.64 3.39
N THR A 259 0.48 9.38 3.68
CA THR A 259 1.16 8.20 3.13
C THR A 259 0.47 7.62 1.90
N SER A 260 -0.79 7.96 1.66
CA SER A 260 -1.59 7.43 0.57
C SER A 260 -2.53 8.48 -0.03
N PRO A 261 -2.82 8.40 -1.35
CA PRO A 261 -3.90 9.17 -1.94
C PRO A 261 -5.28 8.83 -1.33
N PRO A 262 -6.21 9.80 -1.24
CA PRO A 262 -7.55 9.57 -0.69
C PRO A 262 -8.33 8.43 -1.35
N TRP A 263 -8.32 8.32 -2.67
CA TRP A 263 -9.09 7.30 -3.40
C TRP A 263 -8.58 5.88 -3.11
N VAL A 264 -7.29 5.70 -2.84
CA VAL A 264 -6.72 4.40 -2.45
C VAL A 264 -7.31 3.93 -1.11
N LYS A 265 -7.43 4.85 -0.15
CA LYS A 265 -8.02 4.57 1.17
C LYS A 265 -9.48 4.15 1.05
N TRP A 266 -10.27 4.89 0.27
CA TRP A 266 -11.69 4.60 0.06
C TRP A 266 -11.93 3.35 -0.79
N GLN A 267 -11.06 3.06 -1.76
CA GLN A 267 -11.13 1.81 -2.52
C GLN A 267 -10.90 0.60 -1.61
N SER A 268 -9.92 0.69 -0.70
CA SER A 268 -9.67 -0.38 0.30
C SER A 268 -10.90 -0.63 1.15
N TYR A 269 -11.64 0.42 1.51
CA TYR A 269 -12.88 0.26 2.26
C TYR A 269 -14.00 -0.36 1.44
N LEU A 270 -14.14 0.05 0.19
CA LEU A 270 -15.14 -0.51 -0.71
C LEU A 270 -14.93 -2.02 -0.91
N LEU A 271 -13.69 -2.44 -1.20
CA LEU A 271 -13.33 -3.85 -1.36
C LEU A 271 -13.63 -4.66 -0.10
N TYR A 272 -13.34 -4.11 1.08
CA TYR A 272 -13.71 -4.73 2.35
C TYR A 272 -15.22 -4.92 2.47
N LEU A 273 -16.02 -3.88 2.16
CA LEU A 273 -17.47 -3.99 2.23
C LEU A 273 -18.03 -5.00 1.23
N GLU A 274 -17.51 -5.03 0.01
CA GLU A 274 -17.92 -6.03 -1.00
C GLU A 274 -17.65 -7.45 -0.49
N GLN A 275 -16.47 -7.69 0.09
CA GLN A 275 -16.14 -8.99 0.70
C GLN A 275 -17.06 -9.38 1.86
N THR A 276 -17.45 -8.45 2.71
CA THR A 276 -18.36 -8.73 3.82
C THR A 276 -19.78 -8.99 3.33
N TYR A 277 -20.27 -8.20 2.38
CA TYR A 277 -21.62 -8.34 1.83
C TYR A 277 -21.82 -9.66 1.09
N ASP A 278 -20.86 -10.06 0.26
CA ASP A 278 -21.00 -11.29 -0.54
C ASP A 278 -20.97 -12.52 0.38
N ARG A 279 -20.12 -12.52 1.42
CA ARG A 279 -20.11 -13.57 2.47
C ARG A 279 -21.42 -13.68 3.24
N GLU A 280 -22.16 -12.59 3.42
CA GLU A 280 -23.45 -12.60 4.11
C GLU A 280 -24.61 -13.11 3.24
N LEU A 281 -24.45 -13.11 1.90
CA LEU A 281 -25.50 -13.44 0.94
C LEU A 281 -25.38 -14.86 0.38
N ASP A 282 -24.16 -15.37 0.16
CA ASP A 282 -23.91 -16.75 -0.27
C ASP A 282 -22.52 -17.19 0.23
N GLU A 283 -22.47 -18.23 1.08
CA GLU A 283 -21.18 -18.76 1.59
C GLU A 283 -20.33 -19.44 0.48
N ASP A 284 -20.95 -19.76 -0.67
CA ASP A 284 -20.37 -20.58 -1.74
C ASP A 284 -20.03 -19.80 -3.05
N GLU A 285 -20.42 -18.53 -3.22
CA GLU A 285 -20.10 -17.75 -4.43
C GLU A 285 -18.81 -16.91 -4.27
N ALA A 286 -17.87 -17.08 -5.20
CA ALA A 286 -16.65 -16.29 -5.27
C ALA A 286 -16.92 -14.84 -5.70
N ILE A 287 -16.15 -13.89 -5.13
CA ILE A 287 -16.34 -12.46 -5.38
C ILE A 287 -15.87 -12.08 -6.78
N ASP A 288 -16.78 -11.54 -7.61
CA ASP A 288 -16.44 -11.06 -8.95
C ASP A 288 -15.79 -9.67 -8.93
N TYR A 289 -14.47 -9.63 -9.03
CA TYR A 289 -13.69 -8.38 -9.12
C TYR A 289 -13.61 -7.79 -10.55
N THR A 290 -14.35 -8.34 -11.53
CA THR A 290 -14.27 -7.93 -12.94
C THR A 290 -14.61 -6.45 -13.16
N ASP A 291 -15.68 -5.96 -12.54
CA ASP A 291 -16.07 -4.55 -12.62
C ASP A 291 -15.03 -3.62 -11.99
N HIS A 292 -14.43 -4.04 -10.88
CA HIS A 292 -13.36 -3.30 -10.23
C HIS A 292 -12.14 -3.16 -11.15
N LEU A 293 -11.71 -4.26 -11.77
CA LEU A 293 -10.60 -4.25 -12.72
C LEU A 293 -10.93 -3.43 -13.97
N ALA A 294 -12.16 -3.53 -14.50
CA ALA A 294 -12.63 -2.75 -15.64
C ALA A 294 -12.56 -1.24 -15.37
N ALA A 295 -12.95 -0.80 -14.17
CA ALA A 295 -12.85 0.60 -13.76
C ALA A 295 -11.39 1.09 -13.72
N LEU A 296 -10.47 0.28 -13.20
CA LEU A 296 -9.04 0.60 -13.17
C LEU A 296 -8.41 0.64 -14.57
N ILE A 297 -8.79 -0.29 -15.45
CA ILE A 297 -8.37 -0.29 -16.87
C ILE A 297 -8.81 1.00 -17.55
N LYS A 298 -10.08 1.40 -17.40
CA LYS A 298 -10.62 2.65 -17.97
C LYS A 298 -9.87 3.88 -17.46
N LEU A 299 -9.60 3.94 -16.15
CA LEU A 299 -8.87 5.04 -15.53
C LEU A 299 -7.42 5.13 -16.04
N ALA A 300 -6.71 4.01 -16.11
CA ALA A 300 -5.35 3.95 -16.63
C ALA A 300 -5.29 4.29 -18.12
N ALA A 301 -6.25 3.82 -18.92
CA ALA A 301 -6.40 4.18 -20.33
C ALA A 301 -6.59 5.69 -20.53
N GLU A 302 -7.41 6.35 -19.69
CA GLU A 302 -7.58 7.81 -19.70
C GLU A 302 -6.27 8.55 -19.40
N ASP A 303 -5.50 8.08 -18.40
CA ASP A 303 -4.20 8.69 -18.04
C ASP A 303 -3.17 8.60 -19.17
N ILE A 304 -3.12 7.46 -19.86
CA ILE A 304 -2.22 7.20 -21.00
C ILE A 304 -2.70 7.94 -22.25
N GLY A 305 -4.02 8.19 -22.38
CA GLY A 305 -4.64 8.84 -23.52
C GLY A 305 -5.09 7.87 -24.61
N VAL A 306 -5.46 6.64 -24.25
CA VAL A 306 -6.00 5.63 -25.17
C VAL A 306 -7.47 5.38 -24.90
N LYS A 307 -8.21 5.05 -25.96
CA LYS A 307 -9.59 4.57 -25.85
C LYS A 307 -9.57 3.06 -26.01
N ILE A 308 -10.00 2.35 -24.97
CA ILE A 308 -10.11 0.90 -24.99
C ILE A 308 -11.46 0.48 -24.40
N LYS A 309 -12.03 -0.59 -24.95
CA LYS A 309 -13.16 -1.27 -24.33
C LYS A 309 -12.58 -2.27 -23.31
N ALA A 310 -12.87 -2.06 -22.03
CA ALA A 310 -12.50 -3.00 -20.96
C ALA A 310 -13.56 -4.10 -20.90
N GLN A 311 -13.41 -5.11 -21.75
CA GLN A 311 -14.31 -6.25 -21.92
C GLN A 311 -13.48 -7.45 -22.37
N ASP A 312 -14.08 -8.64 -22.44
CA ASP A 312 -13.43 -9.88 -22.87
C ASP A 312 -12.36 -10.38 -21.87
N PHE A 313 -12.59 -10.22 -20.57
CA PHE A 313 -11.78 -10.84 -19.53
C PHE A 313 -12.65 -11.26 -18.33
N ALA A 314 -12.16 -12.20 -17.53
CA ALA A 314 -12.75 -12.63 -16.27
C ALA A 314 -11.70 -12.62 -15.17
N VAL A 315 -12.08 -12.21 -13.96
CA VAL A 315 -11.19 -12.15 -12.80
C VAL A 315 -11.45 -13.33 -11.87
N TYR A 316 -10.37 -13.99 -11.45
CA TYR A 316 -10.38 -15.10 -10.50
C TYR A 316 -9.45 -14.78 -9.33
N GLY A 317 -9.83 -15.13 -8.12
CA GLY A 317 -9.06 -15.06 -6.88
C GLY A 317 -8.68 -16.43 -6.33
N PRO A 318 -8.07 -16.47 -5.13
CA PRO A 318 -7.72 -17.72 -4.43
C PRO A 318 -8.94 -18.59 -4.07
N GLU A 319 -10.08 -17.95 -3.84
CA GLU A 319 -11.37 -18.57 -3.55
C GLU A 319 -12.01 -19.31 -4.77
N ASP A 320 -11.57 -19.04 -6.00
CA ASP A 320 -12.11 -19.68 -7.21
C ASP A 320 -11.55 -21.10 -7.42
N GLY A 321 -12.26 -22.10 -6.89
CA GLY A 321 -11.88 -23.52 -7.02
C GLY A 321 -11.85 -24.06 -8.46
N ASP A 322 -12.50 -23.39 -9.40
CA ASP A 322 -12.53 -23.80 -10.82
C ASP A 322 -11.30 -23.33 -11.62
N PHE A 323 -10.55 -22.34 -11.13
CA PHE A 323 -9.43 -21.72 -11.84
C PHE A 323 -8.35 -22.73 -12.29
N PRO A 324 -7.91 -23.69 -11.44
CA PRO A 324 -6.94 -24.70 -11.86
C PRO A 324 -7.40 -25.53 -13.07
N SER A 325 -8.69 -25.86 -13.13
CA SER A 325 -9.26 -26.62 -14.26
C SER A 325 -9.25 -25.83 -15.56
N ARG A 326 -9.42 -24.51 -15.49
CA ARG A 326 -9.41 -23.62 -16.66
C ARG A 326 -8.04 -23.48 -17.30
N VAL A 327 -6.97 -23.59 -16.51
CA VAL A 327 -5.58 -23.44 -16.97
C VAL A 327 -4.86 -24.77 -17.20
N ALA A 328 -5.47 -25.89 -16.82
CA ALA A 328 -4.91 -27.23 -16.98
C ALA A 328 -4.58 -27.53 -18.47
N GLY A 329 -3.38 -28.08 -18.70
CA GLY A 329 -2.93 -28.50 -20.04
C GLY A 329 -2.62 -27.37 -21.02
N ARG A 330 -2.71 -26.09 -20.60
CA ARG A 330 -2.38 -24.93 -21.46
C ARG A 330 -0.89 -24.60 -21.52
N PHE A 331 -0.09 -25.16 -20.62
CA PHE A 331 1.28 -24.73 -20.38
C PHE A 331 2.24 -25.92 -20.40
N GLU A 332 3.49 -25.70 -20.82
CA GLU A 332 4.54 -26.69 -20.63
C GLU A 332 4.92 -26.84 -19.14
N ARG A 333 5.54 -27.97 -18.78
CA ARG A 333 5.90 -28.28 -17.37
C ARG A 333 6.67 -27.16 -16.65
N SER A 334 7.54 -26.41 -17.34
CA SER A 334 8.23 -25.28 -16.71
C SER A 334 7.31 -24.11 -16.37
N GLN A 335 6.33 -23.85 -17.23
CA GLN A 335 5.36 -22.77 -17.08
C GLN A 335 4.28 -23.13 -16.06
N GLU A 336 3.85 -24.40 -16.00
CA GLU A 336 2.95 -24.90 -14.93
C GLU A 336 3.57 -24.72 -13.54
N ARG A 337 4.86 -25.08 -13.38
CA ARG A 337 5.59 -24.84 -12.13
C ARG A 337 5.68 -23.35 -11.78
N LEU A 338 5.82 -22.49 -12.78
CA LEU A 338 5.81 -21.04 -12.55
C LEU A 338 4.41 -20.59 -12.11
N LEU A 339 3.34 -21.04 -12.78
CA LEU A 339 1.97 -20.69 -12.42
C LEU A 339 1.65 -21.06 -10.96
N ILE A 340 2.01 -22.27 -10.53
CA ILE A 340 1.88 -22.71 -9.14
C ILE A 340 2.68 -21.77 -8.21
N HIS A 341 3.95 -21.50 -8.55
CA HIS A 341 4.77 -20.56 -7.78
C HIS A 341 4.13 -19.16 -7.67
N LEU A 342 3.51 -18.66 -8.74
CA LEU A 342 2.82 -17.38 -8.74
C LEU A 342 1.64 -17.38 -7.77
N VAL A 343 0.82 -18.43 -7.79
CA VAL A 343 -0.31 -18.60 -6.87
C VAL A 343 0.19 -18.65 -5.42
N ASP A 344 1.15 -19.54 -5.13
CA ASP A 344 1.70 -19.77 -3.78
C ASP A 344 2.37 -18.53 -3.17
N HIS A 345 2.87 -17.62 -4.01
CA HIS A 345 3.57 -16.41 -3.58
C HIS A 345 2.72 -15.14 -3.75
N ASP A 346 1.40 -15.27 -3.80
CA ASP A 346 0.45 -14.17 -3.89
C ASP A 346 0.67 -13.27 -5.12
N ARG A 347 1.03 -13.82 -6.27
CA ARG A 347 1.30 -13.04 -7.49
C ARG A 347 0.04 -12.98 -8.35
N SER A 348 -0.37 -11.76 -8.68
CA SER A 348 -1.41 -11.53 -9.69
C SER A 348 -0.81 -11.51 -11.08
N PHE A 349 -1.50 -12.09 -12.06
CA PHE A 349 -1.02 -12.21 -13.43
C PHE A 349 -2.17 -12.26 -14.44
N PHE A 350 -1.88 -11.85 -15.67
CA PHE A 350 -2.81 -11.89 -16.79
C PHE A 350 -2.40 -12.94 -17.82
N LEU A 351 -3.34 -13.79 -18.20
CA LEU A 351 -3.24 -14.74 -19.32
C LEU A 351 -4.04 -14.18 -20.50
N PRO A 352 -3.37 -13.68 -21.56
CA PRO A 352 -4.07 -13.10 -22.70
C PRO A 352 -4.93 -14.11 -23.45
N ASP A 353 -4.45 -15.35 -23.55
CA ASP A 353 -5.22 -16.45 -24.11
C ASP A 353 -6.42 -16.80 -23.21
N GLY A 354 -7.62 -16.53 -23.70
CA GLY A 354 -8.87 -16.65 -22.96
C GLY A 354 -9.20 -15.50 -22.01
N GLY A 355 -8.37 -14.45 -21.94
CA GLY A 355 -8.66 -13.25 -21.14
C GLY A 355 -8.77 -13.51 -19.63
N LEU A 356 -7.92 -14.37 -19.07
CA LEU A 356 -8.00 -14.76 -17.65
C LEU A 356 -7.12 -13.86 -16.79
N CYS A 357 -7.71 -13.22 -15.80
CA CYS A 357 -7.06 -12.35 -14.83
C CYS A 357 -7.02 -13.06 -13.47
N TYR A 358 -5.84 -13.41 -12.96
CA TYR A 358 -5.72 -13.95 -11.59
C TYR A 358 -5.34 -12.83 -10.62
N LEU A 359 -6.23 -12.50 -9.68
CA LEU A 359 -6.08 -11.49 -8.65
C LEU A 359 -5.81 -12.17 -7.30
N SER A 360 -4.55 -12.56 -7.08
CA SER A 360 -4.11 -13.20 -5.83
C SER A 360 -4.48 -12.46 -4.53
N ARG A 361 -4.53 -11.11 -4.57
CA ARG A 361 -4.91 -10.29 -3.42
C ARG A 361 -5.82 -9.17 -3.88
N PRO A 362 -7.00 -9.00 -3.27
CA PRO A 362 -7.96 -7.94 -3.59
C PRO A 362 -7.49 -6.60 -3.02
N THR A 363 -6.41 -6.07 -3.59
CA THR A 363 -5.84 -4.78 -3.23
C THR A 363 -5.66 -3.93 -4.48
N ILE A 364 -5.76 -2.61 -4.31
CA ILE A 364 -5.65 -1.68 -5.45
C ILE A 364 -4.33 -1.80 -6.21
N ASN A 365 -3.22 -2.15 -5.52
CA ASN A 365 -1.91 -2.24 -6.15
C ASN A 365 -1.80 -3.49 -7.04
N HIS A 366 -2.43 -4.60 -6.63
CA HIS A 366 -2.48 -5.83 -7.41
C HIS A 366 -3.42 -5.66 -8.61
N ALA A 367 -4.63 -5.15 -8.37
CA ALA A 367 -5.61 -4.89 -9.43
C ALA A 367 -5.08 -3.86 -10.45
N ALA A 368 -4.40 -2.80 -10.03
CA ALA A 368 -3.81 -1.83 -10.95
C ALA A 368 -2.60 -2.39 -11.73
N GLY A 369 -1.80 -3.28 -11.12
CA GLY A 369 -0.75 -3.99 -11.85
C GLY A 369 -1.33 -4.91 -12.93
N LEU A 370 -2.38 -5.64 -12.59
CA LEU A 370 -3.11 -6.51 -13.50
C LEU A 370 -3.75 -5.72 -14.66
N ALA A 371 -4.33 -4.55 -14.36
CA ALA A 371 -4.82 -3.62 -15.38
C ALA A 371 -3.71 -3.18 -16.35
N GLY A 372 -2.48 -2.97 -15.85
CA GLY A 372 -1.32 -2.68 -16.68
C GLY A 372 -0.91 -3.83 -17.60
N GLN A 373 -0.91 -5.07 -17.09
CA GLN A 373 -0.63 -6.25 -17.92
C GLN A 373 -1.71 -6.44 -19.01
N TYR A 374 -2.98 -6.25 -18.66
CA TYR A 374 -4.10 -6.30 -19.59
C TYR A 374 -3.96 -5.23 -20.68
N LEU A 375 -3.72 -3.97 -20.29
CA LEU A 375 -3.55 -2.86 -21.24
C LEU A 375 -2.39 -3.11 -22.19
N GLN A 376 -1.24 -3.52 -21.67
CA GLN A 376 -0.07 -3.84 -22.50
C GLN A 376 -0.42 -4.95 -23.49
N ALA A 377 -1.09 -6.02 -23.04
CA ALA A 377 -1.43 -7.13 -23.91
C ALA A 377 -2.41 -6.73 -25.04
N ARG A 378 -3.46 -5.98 -24.70
CA ARG A 378 -4.45 -5.53 -25.68
C ARG A 378 -3.87 -4.53 -26.69
N LEU A 379 -2.98 -3.64 -26.26
CA LEU A 379 -2.39 -2.63 -27.14
C LEU A 379 -1.28 -3.19 -28.04
N SER A 380 -0.53 -4.19 -27.57
CA SER A 380 0.51 -4.87 -28.37
C SER A 380 0.01 -6.06 -29.18
N GLY A 381 -1.23 -6.52 -28.94
CA GLY A 381 -1.72 -7.76 -29.54
C GLY A 381 -1.07 -9.02 -28.95
N ARG A 382 -0.46 -8.93 -27.76
CA ARG A 382 0.23 -10.05 -27.10
C ARG A 382 -0.73 -11.18 -26.77
N VAL A 383 -0.48 -12.37 -27.32
CA VAL A 383 -1.36 -13.55 -27.16
C VAL A 383 -0.94 -14.51 -26.03
N ARG A 384 0.28 -14.39 -25.49
CA ARG A 384 0.79 -15.29 -24.44
C ARG A 384 1.55 -14.54 -23.34
N PRO A 385 1.67 -15.08 -22.11
CA PRO A 385 2.55 -14.52 -21.09
C PRO A 385 4.05 -14.72 -21.44
N PRO A 386 4.94 -13.79 -21.05
CA PRO A 386 6.38 -13.91 -21.26
C PRO A 386 7.02 -14.84 -20.21
N TRP A 387 6.66 -16.12 -20.24
CA TRP A 387 7.07 -17.12 -19.24
C TRP A 387 8.10 -18.14 -19.76
N GLY A 388 8.46 -18.10 -21.04
CA GLY A 388 9.48 -18.95 -21.66
C GLY A 388 10.90 -18.51 -21.28
N MET A 389 11.36 -18.89 -20.09
CA MET A 389 12.68 -18.51 -19.58
C MET A 389 13.79 -19.47 -20.08
N PRO A 390 15.00 -18.95 -20.40
CA PRO A 390 15.46 -17.56 -20.23
C PRO A 390 15.16 -16.57 -21.37
N GLU A 391 14.58 -17.01 -22.48
CA GLU A 391 14.42 -16.25 -23.72
C GLU A 391 13.50 -15.03 -23.53
N ASP A 392 12.36 -15.21 -22.87
CA ASP A 392 11.37 -14.17 -22.61
C ASP A 392 11.77 -13.20 -21.47
N PHE A 393 12.99 -13.27 -20.92
CA PHE A 393 13.34 -12.51 -19.72
C PHE A 393 13.23 -10.99 -19.89
N LEU A 394 13.69 -10.44 -21.02
CA LEU A 394 13.52 -9.00 -21.30
C LEU A 394 12.05 -8.62 -21.47
N ALA A 395 11.27 -9.49 -22.13
CA ALA A 395 9.83 -9.31 -22.31
C ALA A 395 9.11 -9.28 -20.95
N ALA A 396 9.47 -10.18 -20.03
CA ALA A 396 8.95 -10.22 -18.67
C ALA A 396 9.31 -8.94 -17.88
N ILE A 397 10.54 -8.44 -17.99
CA ILE A 397 10.93 -7.17 -17.34
C ILE A 397 10.05 -6.02 -17.85
N TRP A 398 9.81 -5.95 -19.16
CA TRP A 398 9.02 -4.88 -19.76
C TRP A 398 7.54 -4.94 -19.35
N VAL A 399 6.92 -6.13 -19.42
CA VAL A 399 5.53 -6.31 -18.98
C VAL A 399 5.37 -5.94 -17.50
N GLU A 400 6.32 -6.33 -16.65
CA GLU A 400 6.33 -5.93 -15.24
C GLU A 400 6.58 -4.43 -15.05
N ALA A 401 7.39 -3.80 -15.90
CA ALA A 401 7.59 -2.35 -15.89
C ALA A 401 6.30 -1.59 -16.21
N ILE A 402 5.54 -2.04 -17.20
CA ILE A 402 4.24 -1.46 -17.57
C ILE A 402 3.19 -1.71 -16.47
N SER A 403 3.13 -2.93 -15.93
CA SER A 403 2.31 -3.29 -14.77
C SER A 403 2.58 -2.34 -13.59
N PHE A 404 3.84 -2.14 -13.23
CA PHE A 404 4.22 -1.27 -12.12
C PHE A 404 3.91 0.20 -12.43
N LEU A 405 4.19 0.67 -13.65
CA LEU A 405 3.87 2.02 -14.11
C LEU A 405 2.38 2.35 -13.95
N VAL A 406 1.48 1.46 -14.40
CA VAL A 406 0.04 1.67 -14.22
C VAL A 406 -0.31 1.74 -12.75
N SER A 407 0.26 0.85 -11.94
CA SER A 407 0.01 0.88 -10.51
C SER A 407 0.51 2.18 -9.83
N LYS A 408 1.55 2.83 -10.36
CA LYS A 408 2.02 4.15 -9.92
C LYS A 408 1.12 5.29 -10.39
N LEU A 409 0.52 5.18 -11.58
CA LEU A 409 -0.49 6.14 -12.04
C LEU A 409 -1.73 6.13 -11.13
N ILE A 410 -2.13 4.96 -10.65
CA ILE A 410 -3.24 4.79 -9.70
C ILE A 410 -2.82 5.19 -8.28
N ASN A 411 -1.68 4.70 -7.81
CA ASN A 411 -1.12 4.98 -6.49
C ASN A 411 0.30 5.57 -6.60
N PRO A 412 0.43 6.89 -6.75
CA PRO A 412 1.73 7.58 -6.86
C PRO A 412 2.69 7.33 -5.69
N ASN A 413 2.17 6.92 -4.54
CA ASN A 413 2.94 6.68 -3.33
C ASN A 413 3.45 5.23 -3.21
N ARG A 414 3.08 4.32 -4.12
CA ARG A 414 3.65 2.97 -4.19
C ARG A 414 5.18 3.08 -4.37
N LYS A 415 5.93 2.32 -3.59
CA LYS A 415 7.41 2.30 -3.63
C LYS A 415 7.89 1.14 -4.51
N SER A 416 8.99 1.34 -5.22
CA SER A 416 9.75 0.27 -5.87
C SER A 416 10.95 -0.13 -5.00
N GLU A 417 11.53 -1.29 -5.28
CA GLU A 417 12.85 -1.66 -4.76
C GLU A 417 13.93 -0.65 -5.18
N SER A 418 15.01 -0.57 -4.40
CA SER A 418 16.22 0.17 -4.74
C SER A 418 17.45 -0.74 -4.76
N LEU A 419 18.40 -0.47 -5.66
CA LEU A 419 19.64 -1.25 -5.75
C LEU A 419 20.44 -1.26 -4.44
N ARG A 420 20.45 -0.13 -3.73
CA ARG A 420 21.14 -0.02 -2.43
C ARG A 420 20.54 -0.98 -1.41
N GLN A 421 19.21 -1.09 -1.35
CA GLN A 421 18.54 -2.03 -0.47
C GLN A 421 18.85 -3.48 -0.86
N LEU A 422 18.77 -3.81 -2.16
CA LEU A 422 19.02 -5.17 -2.65
C LEU A 422 20.45 -5.63 -2.37
N ARG A 423 21.45 -4.74 -2.50
CA ARG A 423 22.85 -5.04 -2.14
C ARG A 423 23.01 -5.36 -0.66
N ARG A 424 22.40 -4.56 0.22
CA ARG A 424 22.41 -4.82 1.67
C ARG A 424 21.72 -6.14 2.02
N GLU A 425 20.62 -6.48 1.35
CA GLU A 425 19.93 -7.77 1.53
C GLU A 425 20.81 -8.95 1.09
N LEU A 426 21.60 -8.80 0.02
CA LEU A 426 22.54 -9.81 -0.43
C LEU A 426 23.72 -10.01 0.54
N GLU A 427 24.28 -8.91 1.06
CA GLU A 427 25.41 -8.91 2.00
C GLU A 427 25.03 -9.49 3.37
N ALA A 428 23.81 -9.23 3.84
CA ALA A 428 23.34 -9.65 5.15
C ALA A 428 22.95 -11.14 5.26
N GLY A 429 22.93 -11.89 4.14
CA GLY A 429 22.40 -13.26 4.11
C GLY A 429 20.87 -13.25 4.24
N ASP A 430 20.19 -13.31 3.10
CA ASP A 430 18.73 -13.18 2.88
C ASP A 430 17.79 -13.54 4.06
N PRO A 431 17.34 -12.55 4.86
CA PRO A 431 16.31 -12.75 5.88
C PRO A 431 14.87 -12.76 5.32
N LYS A 432 14.68 -12.49 4.01
CA LYS A 432 13.36 -12.24 3.38
C LYS A 432 12.94 -13.31 2.37
N GLY A 433 13.70 -14.39 2.23
CA GLY A 433 13.39 -15.51 1.33
C GLY A 433 13.38 -15.16 -0.17
N ARG A 434 13.99 -14.04 -0.59
CA ARG A 434 14.03 -13.60 -2.00
C ARG A 434 14.95 -14.46 -2.88
N GLY A 435 15.76 -15.32 -2.28
CA GLY A 435 16.65 -16.25 -2.94
C GLY A 435 17.89 -15.55 -3.53
N ARG A 436 19.08 -16.02 -3.15
CA ARG A 436 20.37 -15.51 -3.64
C ARG A 436 20.48 -15.47 -5.17
N GLU A 437 19.93 -16.48 -5.86
CA GLU A 437 19.95 -16.55 -7.33
C GLU A 437 19.21 -15.38 -7.99
N THR A 438 18.04 -15.01 -7.46
CA THR A 438 17.23 -13.88 -7.96
C THR A 438 18.03 -12.57 -7.92
N LEU A 439 18.67 -12.29 -6.79
CA LEU A 439 19.46 -11.07 -6.61
C LEU A 439 20.66 -11.00 -7.56
N LEU A 440 21.32 -12.14 -7.82
CA LEU A 440 22.42 -12.21 -8.78
C LEU A 440 21.96 -11.94 -10.21
N VAL A 441 20.79 -12.45 -10.63
CA VAL A 441 20.20 -12.15 -11.94
C VAL A 441 19.89 -10.65 -12.06
N VAL A 442 19.29 -10.04 -11.03
CA VAL A 442 18.98 -8.60 -11.00
C VAL A 442 20.25 -7.76 -11.19
N LEU A 443 21.30 -8.06 -10.42
CA LEU A 443 22.56 -7.31 -10.48
C LEU A 443 23.24 -7.48 -11.84
N ASP A 444 23.28 -8.70 -12.38
CA ASP A 444 23.92 -8.97 -13.67
C ASP A 444 23.22 -8.27 -14.84
N GLN A 445 21.88 -8.29 -14.86
CA GLN A 445 21.10 -7.57 -15.88
C GLN A 445 21.29 -6.05 -15.76
N ARG A 446 21.31 -5.49 -14.55
CA ARG A 446 21.58 -4.05 -14.36
C ARG A 446 22.99 -3.64 -14.80
N MET A 447 23.99 -4.50 -14.59
CA MET A 447 25.33 -4.27 -15.13
C MET A 447 25.32 -4.27 -16.66
N SER A 448 24.61 -5.20 -17.29
CA SER A 448 24.45 -5.23 -18.75
C SER A 448 23.77 -3.96 -19.29
N GLU A 449 22.70 -3.50 -18.65
CA GLU A 449 22.05 -2.22 -18.99
C GLU A 449 23.01 -1.04 -18.86
N MET A 450 23.73 -0.94 -17.73
CA MET A 450 24.72 0.12 -17.51
C MET A 450 25.84 0.13 -18.55
N ILE A 451 26.38 -1.03 -18.92
CA ILE A 451 27.45 -1.12 -19.91
C ILE A 451 26.94 -0.72 -21.29
N GLN A 452 25.72 -1.12 -21.64
CA GLN A 452 25.09 -0.71 -22.90
C GLN A 452 24.89 0.80 -22.95
N ILE A 453 24.46 1.44 -21.84
CA ILE A 453 24.31 2.90 -21.75
C ILE A 453 25.65 3.63 -21.97
N HIS A 454 26.71 3.19 -21.30
CA HIS A 454 27.98 3.94 -21.27
C HIS A 454 28.89 3.65 -22.47
N SER A 455 28.91 2.41 -22.95
CA SER A 455 29.85 1.96 -23.99
C SER A 455 29.18 1.63 -25.32
N LYS A 456 27.84 1.64 -25.39
CA LYS A 456 27.05 1.15 -26.53
C LYS A 456 27.37 -0.30 -26.94
N LYS A 457 28.03 -1.06 -26.06
CA LYS A 457 28.35 -2.48 -26.25
C LYS A 457 27.38 -3.35 -25.47
N LEU A 458 26.78 -4.31 -26.17
CA LEU A 458 25.94 -5.32 -25.53
C LEU A 458 26.84 -6.26 -24.72
N ARG A 459 26.54 -6.39 -23.42
CA ARG A 459 27.13 -7.41 -22.56
C ARG A 459 26.10 -8.50 -22.32
N PRO A 460 26.28 -9.72 -22.84
CA PRO A 460 25.39 -10.81 -22.50
C PRO A 460 25.44 -11.10 -21.00
N ARG A 461 24.30 -11.49 -20.42
CA ARG A 461 24.24 -11.94 -19.02
C ARG A 461 25.20 -13.11 -18.82
N ARG A 462 26.00 -13.05 -17.77
CA ARG A 462 26.95 -14.08 -17.36
C ARG A 462 26.34 -15.05 -16.35
N PHE A 463 25.47 -14.55 -15.48
CA PHE A 463 24.86 -15.39 -14.45
C PHE A 463 23.63 -16.12 -15.01
N ARG A 464 23.58 -17.43 -14.80
CA ARG A 464 22.43 -18.29 -15.12
C ARG A 464 21.97 -18.97 -13.82
N PRO A 465 20.77 -18.67 -13.32
CA PRO A 465 20.23 -19.32 -12.14
C PRO A 465 19.89 -20.78 -12.45
N ARG A 466 19.91 -21.65 -11.44
CA ARG A 466 19.47 -23.04 -11.57
C ARG A 466 17.96 -23.14 -11.75
N ARG A 467 17.21 -22.25 -11.10
CA ARG A 467 15.73 -22.25 -11.14
C ARG A 467 15.23 -21.22 -12.16
N LYS A 468 14.37 -21.63 -13.09
CA LYS A 468 13.70 -20.72 -14.03
C LYS A 468 12.89 -19.63 -13.33
N VAL A 469 12.27 -19.95 -12.18
CA VAL A 469 11.52 -19.02 -11.34
C VAL A 469 12.36 -17.80 -10.91
N SER A 470 13.67 -17.96 -10.71
CA SER A 470 14.56 -16.84 -10.34
C SER A 470 14.65 -15.78 -11.44
N TYR A 471 14.49 -16.14 -12.71
CA TYR A 471 14.34 -15.14 -13.77
C TYR A 471 13.06 -14.34 -13.61
N PHE A 472 11.94 -14.99 -13.28
CA PHE A 472 10.66 -14.29 -13.13
C PHE A 472 10.68 -13.30 -11.95
N GLU A 473 11.14 -13.74 -10.76
CA GLU A 473 11.27 -12.83 -9.61
C GLU A 473 12.25 -11.69 -9.89
N ALA A 474 13.33 -11.95 -10.63
CA ALA A 474 14.26 -10.91 -11.04
C ALA A 474 13.61 -9.92 -12.03
N ALA A 475 12.82 -10.43 -12.98
CA ALA A 475 12.08 -9.61 -13.94
C ALA A 475 11.10 -8.67 -13.25
N ARG A 476 10.40 -9.12 -12.20
CA ARG A 476 9.54 -8.27 -11.37
C ARG A 476 10.31 -7.15 -10.70
N ILE A 477 11.44 -7.45 -10.06
CA ILE A 477 12.24 -6.43 -9.36
C ILE A 477 12.76 -5.38 -10.35
N LEU A 478 13.35 -5.83 -11.46
CA LEU A 478 13.85 -4.96 -12.52
C LEU A 478 12.74 -4.15 -13.19
N GLY A 479 11.60 -4.80 -13.44
CA GLY A 479 10.38 -4.20 -13.98
C GLY A 479 9.88 -3.09 -13.07
N ASN A 480 9.70 -3.35 -11.77
CA ASN A 480 9.30 -2.34 -10.79
C ASN A 480 10.23 -1.11 -10.80
N MET A 481 11.55 -1.34 -10.82
CA MET A 481 12.54 -0.26 -10.90
C MET A 481 12.44 0.53 -12.21
N MET A 482 12.18 -0.13 -13.34
CA MET A 482 11.94 0.53 -14.62
C MET A 482 10.61 1.28 -14.65
N GLY A 483 9.54 0.69 -14.13
CA GLY A 483 8.21 1.31 -14.00
C GLY A 483 8.23 2.58 -13.16
N GLU A 484 9.02 2.61 -12.08
CA GLU A 484 9.26 3.85 -11.32
C GLU A 484 9.91 4.93 -12.19
N ARG A 485 10.98 4.60 -12.93
CA ARG A 485 11.66 5.54 -13.83
C ARG A 485 10.72 6.04 -14.94
N LEU A 486 9.92 5.16 -15.53
CA LEU A 486 8.88 5.50 -16.50
C LEU A 486 7.86 6.48 -15.91
N PHE A 487 7.35 6.20 -14.70
CA PHE A 487 6.39 7.05 -14.02
C PHE A 487 6.98 8.45 -13.74
N GLN A 488 8.21 8.52 -13.23
CA GLN A 488 8.88 9.79 -12.96
C GLN A 488 9.14 10.58 -14.24
N ALA A 489 9.55 9.92 -15.32
CA ALA A 489 9.78 10.56 -16.61
C ALA A 489 8.47 11.10 -17.21
N PHE A 490 7.37 10.35 -17.12
CA PHE A 490 6.03 10.80 -17.54
C PHE A 490 5.53 11.97 -16.70
N LYS A 491 5.59 11.87 -15.36
CA LYS A 491 5.16 12.91 -14.42
C LYS A 491 5.93 14.22 -14.62
N LYS A 492 7.23 14.15 -14.91
CA LYS A 492 8.09 15.31 -15.19
C LYS A 492 7.97 15.83 -16.63
N GLY A 493 7.05 15.28 -17.44
CA GLY A 493 6.82 15.70 -18.83
C GLY A 493 7.91 15.28 -19.82
N ARG A 494 8.87 14.43 -19.43
CA ARG A 494 9.94 13.93 -20.31
C ARG A 494 9.45 12.84 -21.26
N LEU A 495 8.41 12.11 -20.87
CA LEU A 495 7.66 11.21 -21.75
C LEU A 495 6.32 11.85 -22.07
N SER A 496 5.98 11.92 -23.36
CA SER A 496 4.67 12.36 -23.82
C SER A 496 3.68 11.18 -23.80
N ARG A 497 2.38 11.48 -23.86
CA ARG A 497 1.35 10.44 -24.03
C ARG A 497 1.57 9.59 -25.29
N VAL A 498 2.05 10.19 -26.38
CA VAL A 498 2.36 9.47 -27.63
C VAL A 498 3.41 8.38 -27.38
N VAL A 499 4.49 8.72 -26.67
CA VAL A 499 5.55 7.75 -26.32
C VAL A 499 5.03 6.71 -25.34
N MET A 500 4.13 7.07 -24.42
CA MET A 500 3.48 6.08 -23.56
C MET A 500 2.67 5.07 -24.37
N VAL A 501 1.90 5.51 -25.37
CA VAL A 501 1.16 4.60 -26.25
C VAL A 501 2.11 3.68 -27.01
N GLU A 502 3.20 4.21 -27.56
CA GLU A 502 4.26 3.42 -28.21
C GLU A 502 4.80 2.33 -27.26
N PHE A 503 5.13 2.70 -26.03
CA PHE A 503 5.67 1.77 -25.03
C PHE A 503 4.68 0.66 -24.63
N PHE A 504 3.39 0.97 -24.53
CA PHE A 504 2.36 -0.03 -24.25
C PHE A 504 2.07 -0.93 -25.46
N SER A 505 2.23 -0.40 -26.67
CA SER A 505 1.91 -1.11 -27.92
C SER A 505 3.07 -1.95 -28.45
N GLN A 506 4.24 -1.90 -27.81
CA GLN A 506 5.39 -2.68 -28.21
C GLN A 506 5.09 -4.19 -28.11
N ASP A 507 5.26 -4.90 -29.23
CA ASP A 507 5.33 -6.35 -29.24
C ASP A 507 6.64 -6.80 -28.59
N VAL A 508 6.51 -7.50 -27.47
CA VAL A 508 7.62 -7.97 -26.65
C VAL A 508 8.27 -9.25 -27.19
N PHE A 509 7.68 -9.86 -28.23
CA PHE A 509 8.19 -11.05 -28.90
C PHE A 509 8.75 -10.77 -30.29
N ALA A 510 8.74 -9.52 -30.74
CA ALA A 510 9.36 -9.11 -32.00
C ALA A 510 10.89 -9.28 -31.96
N GLU A 511 11.49 -9.56 -33.13
CA GLU A 511 12.94 -9.78 -33.25
C GLU A 511 13.77 -8.55 -32.83
N ASP A 512 13.23 -7.34 -33.03
CA ASP A 512 13.87 -6.07 -32.70
C ASP A 512 13.59 -5.59 -31.26
N PHE A 513 12.89 -6.39 -30.45
CA PHE A 513 12.48 -5.99 -29.11
C PHE A 513 13.67 -5.72 -28.17
N GLU A 514 14.77 -6.47 -28.29
CA GLU A 514 15.98 -6.21 -27.49
C GLU A 514 16.56 -4.82 -27.79
N GLU A 515 16.59 -4.41 -29.07
CA GLU A 515 17.04 -3.09 -29.47
C GLU A 515 16.12 -2.00 -28.90
N PHE A 516 14.80 -2.20 -29.01
CA PHE A 516 13.80 -1.32 -28.41
C PHE A 516 14.00 -1.18 -26.89
N TYR A 517 14.16 -2.30 -26.18
CA TYR A 517 14.35 -2.33 -24.73
C TYR A 517 15.53 -1.46 -24.30
N PHE A 518 16.69 -1.62 -24.95
CA PHE A 518 17.87 -0.81 -24.62
C PHE A 518 17.73 0.65 -25.07
N LYS A 519 17.03 0.95 -26.16
CA LYS A 519 16.67 2.33 -26.54
C LYS A 519 15.81 2.99 -25.45
N ALA A 520 14.81 2.30 -24.93
CA ALA A 520 13.96 2.79 -23.85
C ALA A 520 14.76 3.01 -22.56
N VAL A 521 15.62 2.07 -22.18
CA VAL A 521 16.53 2.21 -21.02
C VAL A 521 17.44 3.44 -21.17
N ASN A 522 18.08 3.62 -22.33
CA ASN A 522 18.93 4.78 -22.62
C ASN A 522 18.16 6.10 -22.53
N ARG A 523 16.93 6.13 -23.05
CA ARG A 523 16.05 7.31 -22.97
C ARG A 523 15.73 7.70 -21.53
N LEU A 524 15.56 6.72 -20.64
CA LEU A 524 15.27 6.97 -19.23
C LEU A 524 16.50 7.46 -18.44
N GLU A 525 17.69 6.94 -18.74
CA GLU A 525 18.93 7.19 -17.98
C GLU A 525 19.63 8.49 -18.40
N SER A 526 19.53 8.89 -19.67
CA SER A 526 20.12 10.13 -20.21
C SER A 526 19.61 11.43 -19.55
N HIS A 527 18.55 11.36 -18.73
CA HIS A 527 17.88 12.51 -18.13
C HIS A 527 17.68 12.35 -16.60
N ASP A 528 18.40 11.41 -15.96
CA ASP A 528 18.32 11.21 -14.52
C ASP A 528 19.43 12.01 -13.79
N PRO A 529 19.10 13.04 -12.99
CA PRO A 529 20.10 13.79 -12.22
C PRO A 529 20.77 12.96 -11.11
N GLU A 530 20.27 11.75 -10.82
CA GLU A 530 20.88 10.79 -9.89
C GLU A 530 21.77 9.72 -10.58
N GLY A 531 22.00 9.83 -11.90
CA GLY A 531 23.06 9.07 -12.56
C GLY A 531 24.41 9.33 -11.88
N PRO A 532 25.33 8.34 -11.83
CA PRO A 532 26.54 8.45 -11.06
C PRO A 532 27.32 9.68 -11.53
N ARG A 533 27.51 10.63 -10.62
CA ARG A 533 28.48 11.71 -10.81
C ARG A 533 29.77 11.06 -11.28
N ARG A 534 30.31 11.55 -12.40
CA ARG A 534 31.62 11.16 -12.92
C ARG A 534 32.61 11.18 -11.76
N GLY A 535 32.97 10.00 -11.30
CA GLY A 535 33.86 9.75 -10.18
C GLY A 535 34.50 8.40 -10.45
N VAL A 536 35.61 8.44 -11.15
CA VAL A 536 36.49 7.31 -11.41
C VAL A 536 36.90 6.75 -10.05
N GLY A 537 36.47 5.54 -9.73
CA GLY A 537 36.89 4.77 -8.57
C GLY A 537 36.85 3.30 -8.96
N GLY A 538 38.03 2.68 -9.05
CA GLY A 538 38.24 1.34 -9.59
C GLY A 538 37.39 0.26 -8.91
N TRP A 539 36.98 -0.71 -9.74
CA TRP A 539 36.46 -2.00 -9.31
C TRP A 539 37.64 -2.90 -8.91
N PRO A 540 37.59 -3.62 -7.77
CA PRO A 540 38.34 -4.86 -7.63
C PRO A 540 37.74 -5.98 -8.49
#